data_AF-S8DMU2-F1
#
_entry.id   AF-S8DMU2-F1
#
_cell.length_a   1.000
_cell.length_b   1.000
_cell.length_c   1.000
_cell.angle_alpha   90.00
_cell.angle_beta   90.00
_cell.angle_gamma   90.00
#
_symmetry.space_group_name_H-M   'P 1'
#
loop_
_entity.id
_entity.type
_entity.pdbx_description
1 polymer ?
#
loop_
_entity_poly.entity_id
_entity_poly.type
_entity_poly.pdbx_seq_one_letter_code
_entity_poly.pdbx_strand_id
1 'polypeptide(L)'
;WPAFYGNLTAAFPDLTFIATTYPSNPVIYPAPPHYDVHVYQTPEWFIQNAFYYDSFERDGTTYFEGEYAAMSTAEGRLLYPTMQGSTAEAAFMTGLERNSDIVFAASYAPLLQLVNDTQWTPDLVSYDAGTVYPSTSYYVQQLFAVNLGDEYIPSTLPTENGALYWSITRNSTSNDVYIKIVNPTSGNEDVEFELAFSNVASSGTLQLLQGAQTDSNTPTTPGLVTPQTSTITTGMTFNYTAPSYSISVITVTAS
;
A
#
# COMPACT_ATOMS: atom_id res chain seq x y z
N TRP A 1 -27.42 -10.92 -6.58
CA TRP A 1 -26.47 -11.17 -7.68
C TRP A 1 -27.15 -11.68 -8.95
N PRO A 2 -27.72 -12.90 -9.05
CA PRO A 2 -28.15 -13.47 -10.34
C PRO A 2 -29.11 -12.59 -11.15
N ALA A 3 -30.12 -11.99 -10.52
CA ALA A 3 -31.08 -11.12 -11.19
C ALA A 3 -30.49 -9.80 -11.72
N PHE A 4 -29.41 -9.32 -11.11
CA PHE A 4 -28.71 -8.10 -11.52
C PHE A 4 -27.62 -8.42 -12.52
N TYR A 5 -26.69 -9.29 -12.18
CA TYR A 5 -25.55 -9.64 -13.02
C TYR A 5 -26.00 -10.18 -14.39
N GLY A 6 -26.94 -11.12 -14.45
CA GLY A 6 -27.40 -11.67 -15.74
C GLY A 6 -28.01 -10.60 -16.66
N ASN A 7 -28.91 -9.78 -16.13
CA ASN A 7 -29.59 -8.75 -16.91
C ASN A 7 -28.68 -7.58 -17.28
N LEU A 8 -27.83 -7.13 -16.35
CA LEU A 8 -26.93 -6.01 -16.56
C LEU A 8 -25.75 -6.38 -17.46
N THR A 9 -25.17 -7.57 -17.34
CA THR A 9 -24.14 -8.05 -18.27
C THR A 9 -24.68 -8.18 -19.70
N ALA A 10 -25.94 -8.59 -19.87
CA ALA A 10 -26.55 -8.64 -21.19
C ALA A 10 -26.79 -7.24 -21.80
N ALA A 11 -27.17 -6.27 -20.97
CA ALA A 11 -27.41 -4.89 -21.42
C ALA A 11 -26.10 -4.09 -21.60
N PHE A 12 -25.07 -4.41 -20.82
CA PHE A 12 -23.81 -3.68 -20.73
C PHE A 12 -22.63 -4.67 -20.75
N PRO A 13 -22.36 -5.31 -21.90
CA PRO A 13 -21.34 -6.35 -22.00
C PRO A 13 -19.91 -5.85 -21.77
N ASP A 14 -19.68 -4.53 -21.90
CA ASP A 14 -18.38 -3.91 -21.71
C ASP A 14 -18.11 -3.49 -20.25
N LEU A 15 -19.09 -3.65 -19.34
CA LEU A 15 -18.92 -3.31 -17.93
C LEU A 15 -18.42 -4.51 -17.11
N THR A 16 -17.51 -4.22 -16.19
CA THR A 16 -17.06 -5.15 -15.17
C THR A 16 -17.96 -5.05 -13.94
N PHE A 17 -18.56 -6.17 -13.53
CA PHE A 17 -19.37 -6.25 -12.31
C PHE A 17 -18.60 -6.95 -11.19
N ILE A 18 -18.58 -6.33 -10.02
CA ILE A 18 -17.84 -6.78 -8.84
C ILE A 18 -18.84 -7.22 -7.77
N ALA A 19 -18.63 -8.40 -7.18
CA ALA A 19 -19.44 -8.88 -6.07
C ALA A 19 -18.92 -8.34 -4.73
N THR A 20 -19.84 -8.06 -3.81
CA THR A 20 -19.53 -7.44 -2.50
C THR A 20 -19.79 -8.39 -1.32
N THR A 21 -20.08 -9.66 -1.58
CA THR A 21 -20.09 -10.69 -0.54
C THR A 21 -18.66 -11.11 -0.25
N TYR A 22 -18.40 -11.75 0.89
CA TYR A 22 -17.08 -12.39 1.08
C TYR A 22 -16.81 -13.39 -0.05
N PRO A 23 -15.55 -13.49 -0.53
CA PRO A 23 -15.17 -14.48 -1.52
C PRO A 23 -15.61 -15.89 -1.09
N SER A 24 -16.29 -16.60 -1.98
CA SER A 24 -16.77 -17.98 -1.77
C SER A 24 -17.72 -18.20 -0.58
N ASN A 25 -18.19 -17.16 0.12
CA ASN A 25 -19.13 -17.31 1.24
C ASN A 25 -20.10 -16.11 1.41
N PRO A 26 -21.40 -16.26 1.08
CA PRO A 26 -22.03 -17.46 0.53
C PRO A 26 -21.56 -17.73 -0.91
N VAL A 27 -21.65 -18.99 -1.34
CA VAL A 27 -21.51 -19.33 -2.76
C VAL A 27 -22.70 -18.73 -3.53
N ILE A 28 -22.43 -17.86 -4.49
CA ILE A 28 -23.44 -17.19 -5.32
C ILE A 28 -23.30 -17.58 -6.80
N TYR A 29 -24.43 -17.61 -7.52
CA TYR A 29 -24.48 -17.99 -8.93
C TYR A 29 -25.01 -16.85 -9.82
N PRO A 30 -24.43 -16.62 -11.02
CA PRO A 30 -23.19 -17.23 -11.52
C PRO A 30 -21.98 -16.84 -10.65
N ALA A 31 -20.90 -17.64 -10.72
CA ALA A 31 -19.69 -17.34 -9.96
C ALA A 31 -19.15 -15.94 -10.36
N PRO A 32 -18.91 -15.03 -9.41
CA PRO A 32 -18.38 -13.71 -9.71
C PRO A 32 -16.93 -13.79 -10.17
N PRO A 33 -16.57 -13.12 -11.28
CA PRO A 33 -15.18 -13.02 -11.71
C PRO A 33 -14.38 -12.01 -10.89
N HIS A 34 -15.05 -11.11 -10.15
CA HIS A 34 -14.41 -10.05 -9.37
C HIS A 34 -15.08 -9.91 -8.01
N TYR A 35 -14.27 -9.69 -6.98
CA TYR A 35 -14.72 -9.43 -5.62
C TYR A 35 -14.16 -8.12 -5.08
N ASP A 36 -14.98 -7.42 -4.30
CA ASP A 36 -14.57 -6.30 -3.47
C ASP A 36 -14.36 -6.81 -2.03
N VAL A 37 -13.17 -6.58 -1.49
CA VAL A 37 -12.71 -7.02 -0.18
C VAL A 37 -12.43 -5.80 0.68
N HIS A 38 -13.02 -5.77 1.88
CA HIS A 38 -12.91 -4.66 2.82
C HIS A 38 -12.28 -5.13 4.12
N VAL A 39 -11.28 -4.39 4.63
CA VAL A 39 -10.67 -4.67 5.92
C VAL A 39 -10.34 -3.42 6.74
N TYR A 40 -10.96 -3.34 7.91
CA TYR A 40 -10.69 -2.33 8.91
C TYR A 40 -10.14 -3.00 10.16
N GLN A 41 -8.85 -2.82 10.40
CA GLN A 41 -8.12 -3.64 11.37
C GLN A 41 -7.05 -2.88 12.13
N THR A 42 -6.33 -3.57 13.01
CA THR A 42 -5.18 -3.02 13.74
C THR A 42 -3.92 -2.97 12.87
N PRO A 43 -2.94 -2.09 13.16
CA PRO A 43 -1.65 -2.11 12.47
C PRO A 43 -0.99 -3.50 12.48
N GLU A 44 -1.07 -4.21 13.61
CA GLU A 44 -0.52 -5.56 13.73
C GLU A 44 -1.14 -6.52 12.70
N TRP A 45 -2.46 -6.48 12.50
CA TRP A 45 -3.13 -7.33 11.52
C TRP A 45 -2.63 -7.06 10.10
N PHE A 46 -2.44 -5.81 9.70
CA PHE A 46 -1.94 -5.47 8.36
C PHE A 46 -0.54 -6.02 8.11
N ILE A 47 0.34 -5.94 9.11
CA ILE A 47 1.69 -6.55 9.05
C ILE A 47 1.57 -8.06 8.89
N GLN A 48 0.76 -8.71 9.74
CA GLN A 48 0.58 -10.15 9.73
C GLN A 48 -0.07 -10.69 8.44
N ASN A 49 -0.83 -9.84 7.75
CA ASN A 49 -1.57 -10.20 6.55
C ASN A 49 -0.93 -9.64 5.28
N ALA A 50 0.34 -9.23 5.31
CA ALA A 50 1.06 -8.83 4.10
C ALA A 50 1.21 -9.95 3.05
N PHE A 51 0.84 -11.19 3.39
CA PHE A 51 0.79 -12.37 2.51
C PHE A 51 -0.64 -12.83 2.19
N TYR A 52 -1.67 -12.02 2.47
CA TYR A 52 -3.08 -12.39 2.37
C TYR A 52 -3.44 -13.07 1.04
N TYR A 53 -2.98 -12.50 -0.07
CA TYR A 53 -3.29 -12.98 -1.43
C TYR A 53 -2.29 -14.00 -2.00
N ASP A 54 -1.15 -14.24 -1.34
CA ASP A 54 -0.09 -15.12 -1.88
C ASP A 54 -0.56 -16.56 -2.11
N SER A 55 -1.50 -17.04 -1.29
CA SER A 55 -2.04 -18.40 -1.38
C SER A 55 -3.34 -18.53 -2.20
N PHE A 56 -3.87 -17.42 -2.71
CA PHE A 56 -5.14 -17.43 -3.45
C PHE A 56 -4.96 -18.13 -4.81
N GLU A 57 -6.00 -18.85 -5.26
CA GLU A 57 -5.96 -19.53 -6.55
C GLU A 57 -5.95 -18.53 -7.70
N ARG A 58 -5.17 -18.82 -8.75
CA ARG A 58 -5.13 -18.05 -10.00
C ARG A 58 -6.07 -18.69 -11.02
N ASP A 59 -7.36 -18.72 -10.68
CA ASP A 59 -8.42 -19.39 -11.44
C ASP A 59 -9.19 -18.47 -12.41
N GLY A 60 -8.77 -17.20 -12.48
CA GLY A 60 -9.43 -16.14 -13.26
C GLY A 60 -10.22 -15.15 -12.41
N THR A 61 -10.39 -15.40 -11.11
CA THR A 61 -10.95 -14.44 -10.16
C THR A 61 -9.95 -13.32 -9.87
N THR A 62 -10.40 -12.07 -9.86
CA THR A 62 -9.58 -10.93 -9.39
C THR A 62 -10.25 -10.17 -8.25
N TYR A 63 -9.45 -9.43 -7.50
CA TYR A 63 -9.83 -8.83 -6.23
C TYR A 63 -9.55 -7.33 -6.27
N PHE A 64 -10.53 -6.57 -5.79
CA PHE A 64 -10.42 -5.17 -5.46
C PHE A 64 -10.36 -5.07 -3.93
N GLU A 65 -9.26 -4.58 -3.37
CA GLU A 65 -9.23 -4.22 -1.95
C GLU A 65 -9.87 -2.83 -1.79
N GLY A 66 -11.20 -2.75 -1.89
CA GLY A 66 -11.91 -1.49 -2.09
C GLY A 66 -11.98 -0.59 -0.88
N GLU A 67 -11.84 -1.15 0.32
CA GLU A 67 -11.76 -0.37 1.56
C GLU A 67 -10.75 -1.01 2.51
N TYR A 68 -9.68 -0.28 2.85
CA TYR A 68 -8.80 -0.70 3.92
C TYR A 68 -8.24 0.47 4.73
N ALA A 69 -8.13 0.27 6.06
CA ALA A 69 -7.44 1.21 6.95
C ALA A 69 -7.05 0.56 8.29
N ALA A 70 -5.86 0.91 8.79
CA ALA A 70 -5.49 0.67 10.18
C ALA A 70 -6.24 1.69 11.06
N MET A 71 -7.35 1.27 11.68
CA MET A 71 -8.27 2.20 12.35
C MET A 71 -8.12 2.28 13.87
N SER A 72 -7.48 1.30 14.50
CA SER A 72 -7.37 1.25 15.96
C SER A 72 -6.16 0.45 16.43
N THR A 73 -5.67 0.77 17.62
CA THR A 73 -4.68 -0.03 18.35
C THR A 73 -5.32 -0.63 19.61
N ALA A 74 -4.51 -1.31 20.44
CA ALA A 74 -4.97 -1.78 21.76
C ALA A 74 -5.42 -0.62 22.66
N GLU A 75 -4.91 0.58 22.43
CA GLU A 75 -5.23 1.81 23.16
C GLU A 75 -6.52 2.49 22.67
N GLY A 76 -7.07 2.07 21.52
CA GLY A 76 -8.36 2.52 21.00
C GLY A 76 -8.32 3.04 19.57
N ARG A 77 -9.38 3.78 19.20
CA ARG A 77 -9.58 4.34 17.86
C ARG A 77 -8.56 5.42 17.54
N LEU A 78 -7.96 5.36 16.36
CA LEU A 78 -7.10 6.43 15.84
C LEU A 78 -7.97 7.59 15.35
N LEU A 79 -7.63 8.82 15.77
CA LEU A 79 -8.31 10.03 15.28
C LEU A 79 -7.76 10.49 13.92
N TYR A 80 -6.47 10.29 13.70
CA TYR A 80 -5.77 10.54 12.44
C TYR A 80 -4.83 9.36 12.19
N PRO A 81 -4.44 9.08 10.93
CA PRO A 81 -3.43 8.08 10.65
C PRO A 81 -2.11 8.40 11.38
N THR A 82 -1.52 7.38 11.97
CA THR A 82 -0.21 7.44 12.64
C THR A 82 0.86 6.78 11.79
N MET A 83 2.15 7.06 12.02
CA MET A 83 3.22 6.32 11.34
C MET A 83 3.16 4.81 11.58
N GLN A 84 2.75 4.35 12.76
CA GLN A 84 2.51 2.93 13.02
C GLN A 84 1.43 2.35 12.09
N GLY A 85 0.29 3.00 11.98
CA GLY A 85 -0.79 2.55 11.08
C GLY A 85 -0.37 2.60 9.62
N SER A 86 0.22 3.71 9.18
CA SER A 86 0.62 3.92 7.79
C SER A 86 1.73 2.99 7.34
N THR A 87 2.71 2.68 8.19
CA THR A 87 3.77 1.70 7.85
C THR A 87 3.23 0.27 7.84
N ALA A 88 2.29 -0.07 8.71
CA ALA A 88 1.60 -1.35 8.67
C ALA A 88 0.77 -1.54 7.39
N GLU A 89 -0.01 -0.51 7.02
CA GLU A 89 -0.73 -0.46 5.74
C GLU A 89 0.24 -0.60 4.56
N ALA A 90 1.38 0.10 4.59
CA ALA A 90 2.40 -0.02 3.55
C ALA A 90 2.96 -1.45 3.44
N ALA A 91 3.18 -2.14 4.56
CA ALA A 91 3.63 -3.54 4.56
C ALA A 91 2.60 -4.43 3.85
N PHE A 92 1.31 -4.26 4.17
CA PHE A 92 0.21 -4.93 3.47
C PHE A 92 0.18 -4.61 1.97
N MET A 93 0.37 -3.34 1.59
CA MET A 93 0.41 -2.90 0.20
C MET A 93 1.55 -3.53 -0.61
N THR A 94 2.68 -3.88 0.00
CA THR A 94 3.72 -4.66 -0.71
C THR A 94 3.21 -6.04 -1.14
N GLY A 95 2.32 -6.64 -0.35
CA GLY A 95 1.58 -7.86 -0.70
C GLY A 95 0.58 -7.64 -1.82
N LEU A 96 -0.13 -6.52 -1.82
CA LEU A 96 -1.05 -6.17 -2.90
C LEU A 96 -0.31 -6.05 -4.24
N GLU A 97 0.82 -5.35 -4.27
CA GLU A 97 1.64 -5.24 -5.49
C GLU A 97 2.24 -6.58 -5.93
N ARG A 98 2.75 -7.38 -4.99
CA ARG A 98 3.27 -8.73 -5.27
C ARG A 98 2.23 -9.66 -5.89
N ASN A 99 0.97 -9.48 -5.52
CA ASN A 99 -0.17 -10.25 -6.01
C ASN A 99 -1.03 -9.47 -7.01
N SER A 100 -0.47 -8.45 -7.67
CA SER A 100 -1.21 -7.61 -8.63
C SER A 100 -1.62 -8.36 -9.92
N ASP A 101 -1.19 -9.61 -10.08
CA ASP A 101 -1.72 -10.54 -11.07
C ASP A 101 -3.21 -10.86 -10.83
N ILE A 102 -3.65 -10.84 -9.57
CA ILE A 102 -5.05 -11.04 -9.17
C ILE A 102 -5.64 -9.88 -8.37
N VAL A 103 -4.84 -9.01 -7.74
CA VAL A 103 -5.31 -7.79 -7.06
C VAL A 103 -5.24 -6.63 -8.05
N PHE A 104 -6.36 -6.29 -8.67
CA PHE A 104 -6.38 -5.33 -9.78
C PHE A 104 -6.56 -3.87 -9.33
N ALA A 105 -7.01 -3.65 -8.08
CA ALA A 105 -7.23 -2.34 -7.51
C ALA A 105 -7.17 -2.40 -5.98
N ALA A 106 -6.87 -1.27 -5.35
CA ALA A 106 -6.93 -1.09 -3.90
C ALA A 106 -7.20 0.38 -3.55
N SER A 107 -8.02 0.63 -2.52
CA SER A 107 -8.31 1.99 -2.05
C SER A 107 -8.47 2.09 -0.54
N TYR A 108 -7.73 3.01 0.06
CA TYR A 108 -7.92 3.40 1.45
C TYR A 108 -9.32 4.00 1.65
N ALA A 109 -9.95 3.70 2.78
CA ALA A 109 -11.21 4.30 3.16
C ALA A 109 -11.28 4.65 4.67
N PRO A 110 -11.98 5.74 5.03
CA PRO A 110 -12.59 6.74 4.15
C PRO A 110 -11.57 7.77 3.62
N LEU A 111 -11.88 8.39 2.49
CA LEU A 111 -10.96 9.31 1.81
C LEU A 111 -10.87 10.69 2.50
N LEU A 112 -11.99 11.20 3.01
CA LEU A 112 -12.14 12.61 3.37
C LEU A 112 -12.77 12.81 4.74
N GLN A 113 -12.22 13.75 5.52
CA GLN A 113 -12.72 14.14 6.83
C GLN A 113 -12.87 15.65 6.96
N LEU A 114 -14.10 16.12 7.21
CA LEU A 114 -14.31 17.47 7.72
C LEU A 114 -14.04 17.47 9.23
N VAL A 115 -12.94 18.11 9.67
CA VAL A 115 -12.47 18.03 11.06
C VAL A 115 -13.47 18.57 12.10
N ASN A 116 -14.38 19.43 11.67
CA ASN A 116 -15.40 20.04 12.53
C ASN A 116 -16.74 19.27 12.54
N ASP A 117 -16.90 18.25 11.70
CA ASP A 117 -18.11 17.42 11.62
C ASP A 117 -17.73 16.02 11.11
N THR A 118 -17.20 15.19 12.03
CA THR A 118 -16.62 13.88 11.73
C THR A 118 -17.50 12.75 12.26
N GLN A 119 -17.77 11.75 11.42
CA GLN A 119 -18.55 10.55 11.80
C GLN A 119 -17.71 9.27 11.85
N TRP A 120 -16.55 9.25 11.18
CA TRP A 120 -15.60 8.14 11.15
C TRP A 120 -14.17 8.69 11.24
N THR A 121 -13.25 7.91 11.80
CA THR A 121 -11.80 8.17 11.78
C THR A 121 -11.02 6.85 11.68
N PRO A 122 -9.72 6.84 11.42
CA PRO A 122 -8.99 7.87 10.72
C PRO A 122 -9.47 7.96 9.25
N ASP A 123 -9.08 9.03 8.58
CA ASP A 123 -9.38 9.28 7.16
C ASP A 123 -8.11 9.70 6.43
N LEU A 124 -8.07 9.48 5.12
CA LEU A 124 -6.85 9.69 4.34
C LEU A 124 -6.45 11.18 4.27
N VAL A 125 -7.42 12.06 4.06
CA VAL A 125 -7.21 13.50 3.95
C VAL A 125 -8.25 14.26 4.76
N SER A 126 -7.80 14.94 5.81
CA SER A 126 -8.67 15.79 6.62
C SER A 126 -8.63 17.23 6.12
N TYR A 127 -9.66 18.03 6.40
CA TYR A 127 -9.70 19.44 6.03
C TYR A 127 -10.64 20.26 6.93
N ASP A 128 -10.42 21.57 6.96
CA ASP A 128 -11.36 22.57 7.45
C ASP A 128 -11.77 23.53 6.31
N ALA A 129 -12.42 24.66 6.64
CA ALA A 129 -12.90 25.62 5.63
C ALA A 129 -11.77 26.33 4.83
N GLY A 130 -10.52 26.27 5.30
CA GLY A 130 -9.40 27.00 4.69
C GLY A 130 -8.13 26.17 4.45
N THR A 131 -8.02 24.98 5.03
CA THR A 131 -6.78 24.18 5.02
C THR A 131 -7.07 22.69 4.80
N VAL A 132 -6.19 22.03 4.07
CA VAL A 132 -6.16 20.58 3.89
C VAL A 132 -4.98 19.99 4.68
N TYR A 133 -5.20 18.84 5.28
CA TYR A 133 -4.26 18.12 6.15
C TYR A 133 -4.03 16.70 5.59
N PRO A 134 -3.04 16.53 4.70
CA PRO A 134 -2.69 15.20 4.19
C PRO A 134 -2.09 14.35 5.33
N SER A 135 -2.68 13.19 5.58
CA SER A 135 -2.24 12.30 6.66
C SER A 135 -0.91 11.58 6.34
N THR A 136 -0.37 10.85 7.31
CA THR A 136 0.74 9.92 7.07
C THR A 136 0.36 8.85 6.05
N SER A 137 -0.86 8.30 6.12
CA SER A 137 -1.35 7.31 5.15
C SER A 137 -1.55 7.91 3.77
N TYR A 138 -1.93 9.20 3.64
CA TYR A 138 -1.96 9.88 2.34
C TYR A 138 -0.60 9.82 1.64
N TYR A 139 0.47 10.12 2.38
CA TYR A 139 1.81 10.08 1.81
C TYR A 139 2.26 8.66 1.48
N VAL A 140 1.84 7.65 2.25
CA VAL A 140 2.05 6.24 1.87
C VAL A 140 1.34 5.91 0.55
N GLN A 141 0.05 6.22 0.44
CA GLN A 141 -0.73 6.01 -0.79
C GLN A 141 -0.08 6.72 -1.98
N GLN A 142 0.33 7.97 -1.80
CA GLN A 142 1.02 8.74 -2.84
C GLN A 142 2.34 8.08 -3.25
N LEU A 143 3.21 7.72 -2.29
CA LEU A 143 4.51 7.09 -2.57
C LEU A 143 4.35 5.77 -3.32
N PHE A 144 3.33 4.96 -3.01
CA PHE A 144 3.05 3.74 -3.76
C PHE A 144 2.50 4.02 -5.16
N ALA A 145 1.52 4.90 -5.28
CA ALA A 145 0.81 5.14 -6.54
C ALA A 145 1.67 5.84 -7.60
N VAL A 146 2.53 6.79 -7.21
CA VAL A 146 3.34 7.58 -8.17
C VAL A 146 4.67 6.91 -8.54
N ASN A 147 5.08 5.87 -7.81
CA ASN A 147 6.31 5.11 -8.06
C ASN A 147 5.98 3.66 -8.43
N LEU A 148 5.13 3.46 -9.43
CA LEU A 148 4.63 2.16 -9.85
C LEU A 148 5.05 1.88 -11.29
N GLY A 149 5.75 0.77 -11.48
CA GLY A 149 6.09 0.23 -12.79
C GLY A 149 4.94 -0.56 -13.43
N ASP A 150 5.10 -0.90 -14.70
CA ASP A 150 4.22 -1.79 -15.46
C ASP A 150 4.67 -3.27 -15.40
N GLU A 151 5.87 -3.53 -14.87
CA GLU A 151 6.41 -4.87 -14.62
C GLU A 151 6.61 -5.09 -13.11
N TYR A 152 6.04 -6.15 -12.54
CA TYR A 152 6.45 -6.62 -11.21
C TYR A 152 7.75 -7.42 -11.33
N ILE A 153 8.74 -7.14 -10.48
CA ILE A 153 10.04 -7.81 -10.48
C ILE A 153 10.11 -8.74 -9.27
N PRO A 154 10.06 -10.08 -9.47
CA PRO A 154 10.21 -11.03 -8.38
C PRO A 154 11.56 -10.86 -7.68
N SER A 155 11.54 -10.92 -6.35
CA SER A 155 12.72 -10.82 -5.48
C SER A 155 12.67 -11.88 -4.39
N THR A 156 13.70 -11.92 -3.54
CA THR A 156 13.61 -12.60 -2.24
C THR A 156 12.32 -12.15 -1.54
N LEU A 157 11.58 -13.10 -0.96
CA LEU A 157 10.35 -12.78 -0.23
C LEU A 157 10.69 -12.21 1.15
N PRO A 158 9.92 -11.22 1.65
CA PRO A 158 9.91 -10.88 3.06
C PRO A 158 9.65 -12.11 3.93
N THR A 159 10.11 -12.07 5.18
CA THR A 159 9.69 -13.06 6.17
C THR A 159 8.26 -12.72 6.63
N GLU A 160 7.35 -13.69 6.66
CA GLU A 160 6.03 -13.50 7.28
C GLU A 160 6.19 -13.02 8.73
N ASN A 161 5.52 -11.93 9.10
CA ASN A 161 5.67 -11.27 10.40
C ASN A 161 7.10 -10.77 10.69
N GLY A 162 7.89 -10.56 9.64
CA GLY A 162 9.24 -10.02 9.72
C GLY A 162 9.29 -8.51 10.00
N ALA A 163 10.50 -7.99 10.14
CA ALA A 163 10.76 -6.57 10.43
C ALA A 163 10.79 -5.68 9.18
N LEU A 164 10.93 -6.27 7.98
CA LEU A 164 10.99 -5.56 6.72
C LEU A 164 10.09 -6.20 5.67
N TYR A 165 9.47 -5.33 4.86
CA TYR A 165 8.64 -5.70 3.72
C TYR A 165 9.07 -4.87 2.51
N TRP A 166 8.97 -5.44 1.32
CA TRP A 166 9.33 -4.74 0.10
C TRP A 166 8.55 -5.24 -1.11
N SER A 167 8.47 -4.36 -2.11
CA SER A 167 7.95 -4.65 -3.44
C SER A 167 8.81 -3.91 -4.47
N ILE A 168 9.06 -4.56 -5.61
CA ILE A 168 9.89 -4.02 -6.67
C ILE A 168 9.08 -4.03 -7.96
N THR A 169 8.93 -2.87 -8.57
CA THR A 169 8.32 -2.74 -9.90
C THR A 169 9.25 -1.98 -10.83
N ARG A 170 9.10 -2.19 -12.13
CA ARG A 170 9.92 -1.57 -13.15
C ARG A 170 9.03 -0.93 -14.21
N ASN A 171 9.40 0.27 -14.64
CA ASN A 171 8.84 0.90 -15.81
C ASN A 171 9.61 0.44 -17.05
N SER A 172 8.97 -0.35 -17.90
CA SER A 172 9.57 -0.95 -19.10
C SER A 172 10.03 0.08 -20.13
N THR A 173 9.47 1.29 -20.11
CA THR A 173 9.78 2.37 -21.06
C THR A 173 10.96 3.22 -20.61
N SER A 174 11.00 3.65 -19.33
CA SER A 174 12.11 4.46 -18.81
C SER A 174 13.26 3.63 -18.25
N ASN A 175 13.04 2.33 -18.02
CA ASN A 175 13.93 1.43 -17.29
C ASN A 175 14.12 1.82 -15.81
N ASP A 176 13.23 2.63 -15.25
CA ASP A 176 13.26 2.95 -13.82
C ASP A 176 12.75 1.75 -13.01
N VAL A 177 13.53 1.36 -12.00
CA VAL A 177 13.17 0.36 -11.01
C VAL A 177 12.81 1.08 -9.73
N TYR A 178 11.59 0.86 -9.24
CA TYR A 178 11.06 1.37 -7.99
C TYR A 178 11.15 0.28 -6.93
N ILE A 179 12.01 0.48 -5.94
CA ILE A 179 12.19 -0.41 -4.80
C ILE A 179 11.50 0.25 -3.60
N LYS A 180 10.33 -0.26 -3.22
CA LYS A 180 9.57 0.21 -2.06
C LYS A 180 9.94 -0.65 -0.87
N ILE A 181 10.39 -0.02 0.22
CA ILE A 181 10.90 -0.68 1.43
C ILE A 181 10.12 -0.12 2.61
N VAL A 182 9.60 -1.01 3.43
CA VAL A 182 8.76 -0.68 4.57
C VAL A 182 9.33 -1.30 5.82
N ASN A 183 9.60 -0.46 6.82
CA ASN A 183 9.95 -0.88 8.16
C ASN A 183 8.85 -0.43 9.13
N PRO A 184 7.94 -1.32 9.53
CA PRO A 184 6.87 -1.00 10.48
C PRO A 184 7.29 -1.19 11.95
N THR A 185 8.59 -1.38 12.23
CA THR A 185 9.09 -1.68 13.58
C THR A 185 9.81 -0.50 14.21
N SER A 186 10.14 -0.62 15.50
CA SER A 186 10.84 0.42 16.27
C SER A 186 12.36 0.43 16.09
N GLY A 187 12.94 -0.59 15.45
CA GLY A 187 14.37 -0.68 15.15
C GLY A 187 14.69 -0.19 13.74
N ASN A 188 15.94 0.21 13.51
CA ASN A 188 16.45 0.34 12.15
C ASN A 188 16.81 -1.06 11.63
N GLU A 189 16.54 -1.30 10.36
CA GLU A 189 16.78 -2.60 9.73
C GLU A 189 17.66 -2.42 8.49
N ASP A 190 18.70 -3.22 8.39
CA ASP A 190 19.62 -3.20 7.26
C ASP A 190 19.16 -4.18 6.18
N VAL A 191 19.23 -3.74 4.92
CA VAL A 191 18.95 -4.58 3.75
C VAL A 191 20.04 -4.37 2.70
N GLU A 192 20.53 -5.47 2.16
CA GLU A 192 21.42 -5.50 1.01
C GLU A 192 20.59 -5.78 -0.25
N PHE A 193 20.78 -4.96 -1.28
CA PHE A 193 20.15 -5.15 -2.58
C PHE A 193 21.16 -5.70 -3.58
N GLU A 194 20.81 -6.81 -4.22
CA GLU A 194 21.52 -7.38 -5.36
C GLU A 194 20.63 -7.29 -6.61
N LEU A 195 20.93 -6.34 -7.48
CA LEU A 195 20.16 -6.04 -8.68
C LEU A 195 20.70 -6.86 -9.85
N ALA A 196 19.95 -7.88 -10.26
CA ALA A 196 20.28 -8.78 -11.36
C ALA A 196 20.08 -8.15 -12.76
N PHE A 197 20.51 -6.89 -12.93
CA PHE A 197 20.54 -6.16 -14.21
C PHE A 197 21.96 -6.08 -14.74
N SER A 198 22.12 -5.96 -16.06
CA SER A 198 23.44 -5.85 -16.68
C SER A 198 24.08 -4.49 -16.45
N ASN A 199 23.26 -3.45 -16.31
CA ASN A 199 23.66 -2.09 -15.98
C ASN A 199 22.72 -1.52 -14.92
N VAL A 200 23.29 -0.93 -13.88
CA VAL A 200 22.56 -0.19 -12.85
C VAL A 200 23.24 1.15 -12.66
N ALA A 201 22.48 2.23 -12.65
CA ALA A 201 23.01 3.56 -12.38
C ALA A 201 23.72 3.62 -11.00
N SER A 202 24.83 4.34 -10.92
CA SER A 202 25.61 4.50 -9.67
C SER A 202 24.96 5.44 -8.64
N SER A 203 23.85 6.07 -9.00
CA SER A 203 23.05 6.92 -8.13
C SER A 203 21.58 6.80 -8.48
N GLY A 204 20.72 6.92 -7.46
CA GLY A 204 19.27 6.97 -7.58
C GLY A 204 18.67 8.05 -6.69
N THR A 205 17.35 8.12 -6.66
CA THR A 205 16.61 9.00 -5.74
C THR A 205 16.03 8.18 -4.59
N LEU A 206 16.10 8.71 -3.37
CA LEU A 206 15.44 8.16 -2.19
C LEU A 206 14.33 9.13 -1.78
N GLN A 207 13.09 8.64 -1.75
CA GLN A 207 11.98 9.31 -1.07
C GLN A 207 11.73 8.60 0.26
N LEU A 208 11.86 9.31 1.39
CA LEU A 208 11.72 8.76 2.73
C LEU A 208 10.57 9.46 3.46
N LEU A 209 9.57 8.68 3.89
CA LEU A 209 8.58 9.08 4.88
C LEU A 209 8.95 8.40 6.21
N GLN A 210 9.18 9.18 7.26
CA GLN A 210 9.54 8.68 8.59
C GLN A 210 9.00 9.62 9.68
N GLY A 211 8.64 9.06 10.82
CA GLY A 211 8.33 9.78 12.06
C GLY A 211 8.39 8.84 13.26
N ALA A 212 8.10 9.35 14.46
CA ALA A 212 7.90 8.49 15.62
C ALA A 212 6.63 7.65 15.45
N GLN A 213 6.55 6.51 16.15
CA GLN A 213 5.46 5.53 16.07
C GLN A 213 4.05 6.17 16.06
N THR A 214 3.83 7.15 16.94
CA THR A 214 2.52 7.79 17.15
C THR A 214 2.38 9.13 16.43
N ASP A 215 3.36 9.54 15.62
CA ASP A 215 3.28 10.83 14.91
C ASP A 215 2.13 10.80 13.91
N SER A 216 1.40 11.91 13.83
CA SER A 216 0.29 12.14 12.92
C SER A 216 0.30 13.57 12.43
N ASN A 217 -0.14 13.80 11.19
CA ASN A 217 -0.48 15.14 10.73
C ASN A 217 -1.87 15.49 11.23
N THR A 218 -1.99 16.60 11.95
CA THR A 218 -3.24 17.06 12.57
C THR A 218 -3.46 18.54 12.25
N PRO A 219 -4.64 19.12 12.53
CA PRO A 219 -4.85 20.56 12.34
C PRO A 219 -3.84 21.46 13.07
N THR A 220 -3.27 21.01 14.19
CA THR A 220 -2.26 21.77 14.96
C THR A 220 -0.83 21.51 14.47
N THR A 221 -0.57 20.36 13.84
CA THR A 221 0.74 19.95 13.32
C THR A 221 0.61 19.35 11.91
N PRO A 222 0.18 20.14 10.90
CA PRO A 222 -0.30 19.61 9.62
C PRO A 222 0.79 19.05 8.69
N GLY A 223 2.07 19.29 9.02
CA GLY A 223 3.22 18.81 8.25
C GLY A 223 4.30 18.21 9.15
N LEU A 224 3.91 17.58 10.26
CA LEU A 224 4.85 16.91 11.17
C LEU A 224 5.62 15.80 10.45
N VAL A 225 4.91 15.02 9.63
CA VAL A 225 5.49 13.93 8.83
C VAL A 225 5.21 14.20 7.36
N THR A 226 6.27 14.41 6.59
CA THR A 226 6.20 14.62 5.13
C THR A 226 7.36 13.92 4.44
N PRO A 227 7.19 13.39 3.21
CA PRO A 227 8.27 12.74 2.49
C PRO A 227 9.44 13.70 2.24
N GLN A 228 10.65 13.23 2.47
CA GLN A 228 11.89 13.92 2.12
C GLN A 228 12.54 13.22 0.93
N THR A 229 13.02 13.99 -0.05
CA THR A 229 13.71 13.45 -1.22
C THR A 229 15.20 13.76 -1.17
N SER A 230 16.03 12.76 -1.45
CA SER A 230 17.48 12.90 -1.52
C SER A 230 18.06 12.03 -2.64
N THR A 231 19.36 12.17 -2.89
CA THR A 231 20.12 11.27 -3.75
C THR A 231 20.78 10.20 -2.88
N ILE A 232 20.82 8.97 -3.38
CA ILE A 232 21.50 7.83 -2.74
C ILE A 232 22.45 7.16 -3.74
N THR A 233 23.58 6.67 -3.25
CA THR A 233 24.49 5.83 -4.04
C THR A 233 23.87 4.45 -4.25
N THR A 234 23.81 4.02 -5.50
CA THR A 234 23.28 2.71 -5.90
C THR A 234 24.29 1.97 -6.77
N GLY A 235 23.92 0.80 -7.26
CA GLY A 235 24.72 -0.03 -8.16
C GLY A 235 24.12 -1.42 -8.25
N MET A 236 24.85 -2.36 -8.86
CA MET A 236 24.45 -3.78 -8.87
C MET A 236 24.32 -4.34 -7.45
N THR A 237 25.15 -3.85 -6.52
CA THR A 237 25.03 -4.17 -5.09
C THR A 237 25.10 -2.88 -4.30
N PHE A 238 24.16 -2.67 -3.38
CA PHE A 238 24.21 -1.56 -2.42
C PHE A 238 23.43 -1.90 -1.15
N ASN A 239 23.80 -1.24 -0.05
CA ASN A 239 23.15 -1.40 1.25
C ASN A 239 22.23 -0.21 1.54
N TYR A 240 21.14 -0.48 2.25
CA TYR A 240 20.23 0.53 2.76
C TYR A 240 19.82 0.20 4.20
N THR A 241 19.92 1.19 5.09
CA THR A 241 19.38 1.10 6.45
C THR A 241 18.00 1.74 6.47
N ALA A 242 16.94 0.94 6.52
CA ALA A 242 15.57 1.39 6.64
C ALA A 242 15.31 1.87 8.08
N PRO A 243 15.04 3.17 8.30
CA PRO A 243 14.81 3.67 9.65
C PRO A 243 13.55 3.06 10.28
N SER A 244 13.45 3.10 11.61
CA SER A 244 12.23 2.71 12.31
C SER A 244 11.01 3.50 11.83
N TYR A 245 9.86 2.83 11.77
CA TYR A 245 8.59 3.37 11.27
C TYR A 245 8.77 4.21 10.00
N SER A 246 9.22 3.59 8.92
CA SER A 246 9.52 4.28 7.68
C SER A 246 9.00 3.58 6.42
N ILE A 247 8.79 4.41 5.39
CA ILE A 247 8.57 3.99 4.02
C ILE A 247 9.62 4.68 3.16
N SER A 248 10.34 3.88 2.39
CA SER A 248 11.42 4.34 1.52
C SER A 248 11.12 3.89 0.10
N VAL A 249 11.22 4.82 -0.85
CA VAL A 249 11.19 4.48 -2.28
C VAL A 249 12.53 4.85 -2.87
N ILE A 250 13.30 3.83 -3.25
CA ILE A 250 14.53 3.99 -4.02
C ILE A 250 14.17 3.83 -5.48
N THR A 251 14.44 4.86 -6.29
CA THR A 251 14.29 4.79 -7.75
C THR A 251 15.66 4.80 -8.40
N VAL A 252 15.92 3.82 -9.25
CA VAL A 252 17.20 3.68 -9.98
C VAL A 252 16.94 3.17 -11.39
N THR A 253 17.62 3.74 -12.38
CA THR A 253 17.55 3.24 -13.76
C THR A 253 18.40 1.97 -13.90
N ALA A 254 17.82 0.89 -14.41
CA ALA A 254 18.50 -0.40 -14.61
C ALA A 254 18.00 -1.19 -15.84
N SER A 255 18.94 -1.82 -16.56
CA SER A 255 18.72 -2.55 -17.83
C SER A 255 19.57 -3.82 -17.94
#